data_AF-A0A0F9FHY8-F1
#
_entry.id   AF-A0A0F9FHY8-F1
#
_cell.length_a   1.000
_cell.length_b   1.000
_cell.length_c   1.000
_cell.angle_alpha   90.00
_cell.angle_beta   90.00
_cell.angle_gamma   90.00
#
_symmetry.space_group_name_H-M   'P 1'
#
loop_
_entity.id
_entity.type
_entity.pdbx_description
1 polymer ?
#
loop_
_entity_poly.entity_id
_entity_poly.type
_entity_poly.pdbx_seq_one_letter_code
_entity_poly.pdbx_strand_id
1 'polypeptide(L)'
;MPVKQRGNSYEAAVFHKGSRYRQSFKEEADAIMWEAETRAMLKKGLTPQQSNKRAVQDSGETLEALFKLLSDKHWKGLSCHRQNLTISGLIMDKLGAKTPVNTIDSDTVSWLARQWLD
;
A
#
# COMPACT_ATOMS: atom_id res chain seq x y z
N MET A 1 -7.31 -25.01 14.41
CA MET A 1 -6.04 -24.24 14.27
C MET A 1 -6.36 -22.82 13.82
N PRO A 2 -5.58 -21.81 14.23
CA PRO A 2 -5.75 -20.41 13.81
C PRO A 2 -5.41 -20.20 12.33
N VAL A 3 -4.63 -21.09 11.73
CA VAL A 3 -4.41 -21.19 10.27
C VAL A 3 -5.33 -22.27 9.70
N LYS A 4 -6.02 -21.97 8.60
CA LYS A 4 -6.93 -22.86 7.90
C LYS A 4 -6.72 -22.77 6.39
N GLN A 5 -6.57 -23.91 5.71
CA GLN A 5 -6.53 -23.95 4.26
C GLN A 5 -7.92 -23.67 3.64
N ARG A 6 -7.96 -22.83 2.60
CA ARG A 6 -9.11 -22.57 1.72
C ARG A 6 -8.69 -22.69 0.26
N GLY A 7 -9.05 -23.80 -0.38
CA GLY A 7 -8.62 -24.10 -1.75
C GLY A 7 -7.08 -24.11 -1.84
N ASN A 8 -6.53 -23.27 -2.73
CA ASN A 8 -5.08 -23.11 -2.94
C ASN A 8 -4.46 -22.00 -2.06
N SER A 9 -5.08 -21.65 -0.93
CA SER A 9 -4.61 -20.59 -0.04
C SER A 9 -4.74 -20.99 1.42
N TYR A 10 -4.03 -20.30 2.30
CA TYR A 10 -4.08 -20.45 3.75
C TYR A 10 -4.62 -19.18 4.38
N GLU A 11 -5.48 -19.30 5.38
CA GLU A 11 -6.09 -18.17 6.08
C GLU A 11 -5.67 -18.24 7.55
N ALA A 12 -4.98 -17.23 8.05
CA ALA A 12 -4.66 -17.09 9.47
C ALA A 12 -5.66 -16.14 10.14
N ALA A 13 -6.08 -16.48 11.36
CA ALA A 13 -6.97 -15.66 12.17
C ALA A 13 -6.51 -15.57 13.64
N VAL A 14 -6.46 -14.34 14.17
CA VAL A 14 -6.09 -14.04 15.56
C VAL A 14 -7.21 -13.23 16.20
N PHE A 15 -7.65 -13.67 17.38
CA PHE A 15 -8.60 -12.92 18.22
C PHE A 15 -7.86 -12.26 19.38
N HIS A 16 -8.10 -10.97 19.59
CA HIS A 16 -7.55 -10.23 20.73
C HIS A 16 -8.49 -9.10 21.15
N LYS A 17 -8.79 -9.02 22.45
CA LYS A 17 -9.63 -7.97 23.07
C LYS A 17 -10.94 -7.67 22.31
N GLY A 18 -11.64 -8.72 21.89
CA GLY A 18 -12.93 -8.59 21.18
C GLY A 18 -12.82 -8.27 19.68
N SER A 19 -11.62 -8.01 19.17
CA SER A 19 -11.36 -7.81 17.75
C SER A 19 -10.81 -9.08 17.10
N ARG A 20 -11.20 -9.32 15.83
CA ARG A 20 -10.72 -10.43 15.02
C ARG A 20 -9.87 -9.91 13.87
N TYR A 21 -8.62 -10.32 13.83
CA TYR A 21 -7.68 -10.08 12.74
C TYR A 21 -7.62 -11.32 11.87
N ARG A 22 -7.67 -11.15 10.55
CA ARG A 22 -7.63 -12.25 9.59
C ARG A 22 -6.86 -11.84 8.34
N GLN A 23 -6.03 -12.74 7.82
CA GLN A 23 -5.27 -12.53 6.58
C GLN A 23 -5.11 -13.85 5.82
N SER A 24 -5.10 -13.75 4.48
CA SER A 24 -4.88 -14.90 3.58
C SER A 24 -3.48 -14.86 2.97
N PHE A 25 -2.93 -16.06 2.76
CA PHE A 25 -1.57 -16.33 2.31
C PHE A 25 -1.59 -17.41 1.23
N LYS A 26 -0.58 -17.42 0.35
CA LYS A 26 -0.40 -18.51 -0.61
C LYS A 26 0.32 -19.70 0.02
N GLU A 27 1.24 -19.43 0.93
CA GLU A 27 2.04 -20.44 1.62
C GLU A 27 1.59 -20.61 3.07
N GLU A 28 1.68 -21.85 3.56
CA GLU A 28 1.31 -22.18 4.94
C GLU A 28 2.29 -21.57 5.95
N ALA A 29 3.58 -21.57 5.61
CA ALA A 29 4.64 -21.02 6.44
C ALA A 29 4.41 -19.54 6.74
N ASP A 30 4.06 -18.74 5.73
CA ASP A 30 3.73 -17.33 5.87
C ASP A 30 2.54 -17.11 6.82
N ALA A 31 1.50 -17.95 6.68
CA ALA A 31 0.32 -17.87 7.53
C ALA A 31 0.64 -18.16 9.00
N ILE A 32 1.53 -19.13 9.26
CA ILE A 32 1.99 -19.49 10.61
C ILE A 32 2.84 -18.37 11.20
N MET A 33 3.79 -17.83 10.43
CA MET A 33 4.65 -16.72 10.87
C MET A 33 3.83 -15.49 11.24
N TRP A 34 2.90 -15.09 10.36
CA TRP A 34 2.03 -13.94 10.60
C TRP A 34 1.17 -14.12 11.85
N GLU A 35 0.65 -15.32 12.11
CA GLU A 35 -0.13 -15.61 13.31
C GLU A 35 0.69 -15.40 14.59
N ALA A 36 1.92 -15.91 14.61
CA ALA A 36 2.83 -15.80 15.75
C ALA A 36 3.26 -14.34 16.00
N GLU A 37 3.63 -13.62 14.95
CA GLU A 37 4.02 -12.20 15.01
C GLU A 37 2.85 -11.33 15.47
N THR A 38 1.68 -11.53 14.87
CA THR A 38 0.46 -10.78 15.19
C THR A 38 0.08 -10.97 16.66
N ARG A 39 0.14 -12.21 17.16
CA ARG A 39 -0.11 -12.51 18.56
C ARG A 39 0.91 -11.85 19.48
N ALA A 40 2.18 -11.80 19.08
CA ALA A 40 3.24 -11.12 19.85
C ALA A 40 3.05 -9.58 19.88
N MET A 41 2.67 -8.97 18.76
CA MET A 41 2.38 -7.53 18.66
C MET A 41 1.17 -7.15 19.51
N LEU A 42 0.08 -7.93 19.43
CA LEU A 42 -1.14 -7.71 20.21
C LEU A 42 -0.88 -7.82 21.72
N LYS A 43 -0.03 -8.77 22.15
CA LYS A 43 0.43 -8.85 23.55
C LYS A 43 1.20 -7.60 24.00
N LYS A 44 1.94 -6.96 23.10
CA LYS A 44 2.67 -5.71 23.34
C LYS A 44 1.78 -4.46 23.24
N GLY A 45 0.49 -4.61 22.97
CA GLY A 45 -0.45 -3.49 22.80
C GLY A 45 -0.35 -2.78 21.45
N LEU A 46 0.39 -3.35 20.49
CA LEU A 46 0.51 -2.83 19.13
C LEU A 46 -0.61 -3.44 18.27
N THR A 47 -1.32 -2.61 17.52
CA THR A 47 -2.31 -3.10 16.54
C THR A 47 -1.58 -3.58 15.29
N PRO A 48 -1.75 -4.86 14.89
CA PRO A 48 -1.24 -5.35 13.62
C PRO A 48 -1.91 -4.53 12.51
N GLN A 49 -1.11 -3.93 11.62
CA GLN A 49 -1.67 -3.36 10.39
C GLN A 49 -2.43 -4.49 9.70
N GLN A 50 -3.75 -4.34 9.52
CA GLN A 50 -4.50 -5.19 8.59
C GLN A 50 -3.98 -4.85 7.20
N SER A 51 -2.87 -5.48 6.83
CA SER A 51 -2.31 -5.32 5.51
C SER A 51 -3.23 -6.07 4.55
N ASN A 52 -4.19 -5.36 3.98
CA ASN A 52 -4.64 -5.61 2.60
C ASN A 52 -3.49 -5.33 1.59
N LYS A 53 -2.23 -5.56 1.99
CA LYS A 53 -1.09 -5.53 1.10
C LYS A 53 -1.18 -6.81 0.30
N ARG A 54 -1.93 -6.76 -0.80
CA ARG A 54 -1.56 -7.53 -2.00
C ARG A 54 -0.04 -7.40 -2.09
N ALA A 55 0.68 -8.51 -2.09
CA ALA A 55 2.11 -8.50 -2.38
C ALA A 55 2.30 -7.61 -3.62
N VAL A 56 2.87 -6.44 -3.39
CA VAL A 56 3.04 -5.43 -4.41
C VAL A 56 4.14 -5.97 -5.30
N GLN A 57 3.74 -6.61 -6.39
CA GLN A 57 4.67 -6.98 -7.44
C GLN A 57 5.22 -5.66 -7.98
N ASP A 58 6.55 -5.50 -7.94
CA ASP A 58 7.21 -4.34 -8.51
C ASP A 58 6.82 -4.22 -9.98
N SER A 59 5.92 -3.28 -10.31
CA SER A 59 5.52 -3.08 -11.71
C SER A 59 6.64 -2.41 -12.50
N GLY A 60 7.71 -1.94 -11.83
CA GLY A 60 8.79 -1.18 -12.43
C GLY A 60 8.37 0.22 -12.90
N GLU A 61 7.10 0.59 -12.76
CA GLU A 61 6.59 1.89 -13.16
C GLU A 61 6.77 2.91 -12.03
N THR A 62 7.55 3.94 -12.32
CA THR A 62 7.82 5.06 -11.43
C THR A 62 6.78 6.16 -11.57
N LEU A 63 6.69 7.04 -10.57
CA LEU A 63 5.87 8.26 -10.64
C LEU A 63 6.18 9.10 -11.88
N GLU A 64 7.46 9.25 -12.24
CA GLU A 64 7.88 9.97 -13.43
C GLU A 64 7.32 9.34 -14.71
N ALA A 65 7.43 8.02 -14.85
CA ALA A 65 6.90 7.29 -16.00
C ALA A 65 5.37 7.43 -16.10
N LEU A 66 4.68 7.33 -14.96
CA LEU A 66 3.23 7.49 -14.88
C LEU A 66 2.79 8.90 -15.29
N PHE A 67 3.41 9.94 -14.74
CA PHE A 67 3.03 11.33 -15.06
C PHE A 67 3.37 11.70 -16.49
N LYS A 68 4.47 11.18 -17.05
CA LYS A 68 4.78 11.33 -18.47
C LYS A 68 3.71 10.69 -19.34
N LEU A 69 3.27 9.48 -19.01
CA LEU A 69 2.20 8.78 -19.71
C LEU A 69 0.86 9.53 -19.65
N LEU A 70 0.49 10.03 -18.47
CA LEU A 70 -0.72 10.84 -18.27
C LEU A 70 -0.66 12.15 -19.05
N SER A 71 0.49 12.82 -19.03
CA SER A 71 0.74 14.03 -19.79
C SER A 71 0.50 13.80 -21.29
N ASP A 72 1.14 12.77 -21.85
CA ASP A 72 1.07 12.46 -23.29
C ASP A 72 -0.31 11.98 -23.74
N LYS A 73 -1.00 11.17 -22.93
CA LYS A 73 -2.28 10.56 -23.31
C LYS A 73 -3.51 11.40 -22.98
N HIS A 74 -3.47 12.15 -21.88
CA HIS A 74 -4.68 12.71 -21.30
C HIS A 74 -4.65 14.21 -21.09
N TRP A 75 -3.48 14.84 -20.94
CA TRP A 75 -3.42 16.26 -20.64
C TRP A 75 -2.98 17.11 -21.83
N LYS A 76 -2.14 16.57 -22.72
CA LYS A 76 -1.60 17.29 -23.86
C LYS A 76 -2.74 17.84 -24.73
N GLY A 77 -2.71 19.15 -24.97
CA GLY A 77 -3.74 19.85 -25.74
C GLY A 77 -4.94 20.35 -24.92
N LEU A 78 -5.02 20.02 -23.63
CA LEU A 78 -6.04 20.55 -22.74
C LEU A 78 -5.52 21.78 -21.98
N SER A 79 -6.45 22.65 -21.57
CA SER A 79 -6.13 23.84 -20.74
C SER A 79 -5.49 23.47 -19.39
N CYS A 80 -5.79 22.29 -18.85
CA CYS A 80 -5.24 21.80 -17.59
C CYS A 80 -3.80 21.26 -17.69
N HIS A 81 -3.22 21.16 -18.90
CA HIS A 81 -1.92 20.54 -19.11
C HIS A 81 -0.81 21.12 -18.23
N ARG A 82 -0.65 22.45 -18.27
CA ARG A 82 0.38 23.14 -17.51
C ARG A 82 0.19 22.99 -16.00
N GLN A 83 -1.05 23.10 -15.53
CA GLN A 83 -1.37 22.95 -14.11
C GLN A 83 -1.04 21.55 -13.60
N ASN A 84 -1.42 20.52 -14.36
CA ASN A 84 -1.15 19.12 -14.00
C ASN A 84 0.36 18.80 -14.02
N LEU A 85 1.14 19.40 -14.93
CA LEU A 85 2.60 19.29 -14.90
C LEU A 85 3.21 19.94 -13.65
N THR A 86 2.72 21.12 -13.25
CA THR A 86 3.18 21.76 -12.01
C THR A 86 2.84 20.92 -10.78
N ILE A 87 1.61 20.40 -10.68
CA ILE A 87 1.18 19.59 -9.53
C ILE A 87 1.96 18.27 -9.48
N SER A 88 2.13 17.59 -10.61
CA SER A 88 2.94 16.35 -10.66
C SER A 88 4.40 16.60 -10.30
N GLY A 89 4.98 17.74 -10.69
CA GLY A 89 6.31 18.17 -10.24
C GLY A 89 6.39 18.26 -8.71
N LEU A 90 5.44 18.93 -8.06
CA LEU A 90 5.39 19.04 -6.59
C LEU A 90 5.27 17.68 -5.90
N ILE A 91 4.46 16.76 -6.47
CA ILE A 91 4.33 15.40 -5.94
C ILE A 91 5.67 14.65 -6.07
N MET A 92 6.34 14.76 -7.21
CA MET A 92 7.65 14.13 -7.44
C MET A 92 8.76 14.74 -6.59
N ASP A 93 8.73 16.03 -6.28
CA ASP A 93 9.69 16.67 -5.38
C ASP A 93 9.55 16.15 -3.94
N LYS A 94 8.32 15.85 -3.51
CA LYS A 94 8.03 15.32 -2.16
C LYS A 94 8.28 13.82 -2.03
N LEU A 95 7.83 13.04 -3.02
CA LEU A 95 7.88 11.58 -2.96
C LEU A 95 9.08 10.97 -3.67
N GLY A 96 9.72 11.70 -4.58
CA GLY A 96 10.78 11.22 -5.47
C GLY A 96 10.25 10.75 -6.83
N ALA A 97 10.86 11.23 -7.92
CA ALA A 97 10.48 10.86 -9.28
C ALA A 97 10.59 9.36 -9.59
N LYS A 98 11.57 8.68 -8.97
CA LYS A 98 11.83 7.25 -9.13
C LYS A 98 11.00 6.34 -8.23
N THR A 99 10.11 6.92 -7.42
CA THR A 99 9.29 6.15 -6.48
C THR A 99 8.34 5.23 -7.25
N PRO A 100 8.38 3.91 -6.99
CA PRO A 100 7.47 2.97 -7.63
C PRO A 100 6.02 3.28 -7.25
N VAL A 101 5.13 3.39 -8.23
CA VAL A 101 3.73 3.81 -8.01
C VAL A 101 3.02 2.89 -7.03
N ASN A 102 3.35 1.61 -7.07
CA ASN A 102 2.75 0.56 -6.27
C ASN A 102 3.15 0.61 -4.77
N THR A 103 4.17 1.39 -4.41
CA THR A 103 4.56 1.65 -3.02
C THR A 103 3.76 2.79 -2.39
N ILE A 104 3.00 3.54 -3.20
CA ILE A 104 2.17 4.65 -2.74
C ILE A 104 0.85 4.09 -2.22
N ASP A 105 0.66 4.19 -0.91
CA ASP A 105 -0.54 3.76 -0.22
C ASP A 105 -1.34 4.94 0.35
N SER A 106 -2.50 4.63 0.97
CA SER A 106 -3.38 5.64 1.55
C SER A 106 -2.71 6.46 2.67
N ASP A 107 -1.77 5.87 3.40
CA ASP A 107 -1.01 6.57 4.44
C ASP A 107 -0.06 7.60 3.82
N THR A 108 0.62 7.22 2.74
CA THR A 108 1.47 8.12 1.95
C THR A 108 0.68 9.29 1.38
N VAL A 109 -0.50 9.04 0.82
CA VAL A 109 -1.39 10.08 0.30
C VAL A 109 -1.89 10.99 1.43
N SER A 110 -2.26 10.42 2.58
CA SER A 110 -2.72 11.19 3.74
C SER A 110 -1.61 12.08 4.32
N TRP A 111 -0.38 11.58 4.36
CA TRP A 111 0.79 12.36 4.74
C TRP A 111 1.03 13.53 3.79
N LEU A 112 1.00 13.26 2.47
CA LEU A 112 1.19 14.28 1.45
C LEU A 112 0.13 15.39 1.54
N ALA A 113 -1.14 15.01 1.77
CA ALA A 113 -2.24 15.97 1.93
C ALA A 113 -2.04 16.89 3.13
N ARG A 114 -1.52 16.38 4.26
CA ARG A 114 -1.23 17.20 5.45
C ARG A 114 -0.12 18.21 5.18
N GLN A 115 0.91 17.82 4.43
CA GLN A 115 2.02 18.70 4.05
C GLN A 115 1.61 19.91 3.20
N TRP A 116 0.39 19.92 2.64
CA TRP A 116 -0.15 21.03 1.87
C TRP A 116 -1.08 21.95 2.66
N LEU A 117 -1.50 21.53 3.86
CA LEU A 117 -2.34 22.33 4.76
C LEU A 117 -1.52 23.15 5.76
N ASP A 118 -0.22 22.84 5.88
CA ASP A 118 0.79 23.60 6.63
C ASP A 118 1.50 24.62 5.73
#